data_AF-A0A2N6AP83-F1
#
_entry.id   AF-A0A2N6AP83-F1
#
_cell.length_a   1.000
_cell.length_b   1.000
_cell.length_c   1.000
_cell.angle_alpha   90.00
_cell.angle_beta   90.00
_cell.angle_gamma   90.00
#
_symmetry.space_group_name_H-M   'P 1'
#
loop_
_entity.id
_entity.type
_entity.pdbx_description
1 polymer ?
#
loop_
_entity_poly.entity_id
_entity_poly.type
_entity_poly.pdbx_seq_one_letter_code
_entity_poly.pdbx_strand_id
1 'polypeptide(L)'
;NVPAIVDKILIKYTRAEAVDVDKLDDIQHELVREALKWLDYRRPIEISSMADLSAGTGMGSSSSYTVGLWKGLNTLVRREISTQQLAEEACSIEIDRAGKPIGKQDQYAAAFGGIVQMNIDTEGKVDVEPLGLDHETILDLEHRLMMFYTNIQRDANVILSEQGKKVAVDEETATGSMHTIKQIGVEVGEALEAGDVSAFGRLLHTHWSEKKRISTKMSDPQIDGWYDLAMQNGALGGKLMGAGGGGFLLFCAAEGKRRHLRETLEAAGLRHMDFRFDWEGSKVLVNF
;
A
#
# COMPACT_ATOMS: atom_id res chain seq x y z
N ASN A 1 14.09 7.02 -11.38
CA ASN A 1 12.97 7.53 -10.56
C ASN A 1 13.30 8.93 -10.07
N VAL A 2 12.50 9.92 -10.46
CA VAL A 2 12.56 11.27 -9.89
C VAL A 2 11.80 11.22 -8.57
N PRO A 3 12.37 11.65 -7.42
CA PRO A 3 11.65 11.65 -6.15
C PRO A 3 10.41 12.53 -6.24
N ALA A 4 9.23 11.93 -6.35
CA ALA A 4 8.02 12.64 -6.78
C ALA A 4 7.40 13.54 -5.67
N ILE A 5 7.82 13.39 -4.41
CA ILE A 5 7.17 14.03 -3.27
C ILE A 5 7.75 15.44 -2.98
N VAL A 6 8.96 15.77 -3.43
CA VAL A 6 9.64 17.01 -3.03
C VAL A 6 10.37 17.69 -4.18
N ASP A 7 10.20 19.01 -4.33
CA ASP A 7 11.06 19.86 -5.18
C ASP A 7 12.40 20.10 -4.45
N LYS A 8 13.05 19.01 -4.05
CA LYS A 8 14.24 19.02 -3.21
C LYS A 8 15.22 17.99 -3.74
N ILE A 9 16.50 18.32 -3.63
CA ILE A 9 17.59 17.37 -3.79
C ILE A 9 17.58 16.48 -2.54
N LEU A 10 17.23 15.21 -2.70
CA LEU A 10 17.23 14.23 -1.60
C LEU A 10 18.58 13.53 -1.53
N ILE A 11 19.37 13.86 -0.51
CA ILE A 11 20.64 13.17 -0.19
C ILE A 11 20.39 12.33 1.05
N LYS A 12 20.51 11.01 0.93
CA LYS A 12 20.40 10.08 2.06
C LYS A 12 21.82 9.69 2.50
N TYR A 13 22.21 10.11 3.70
CA TYR A 13 23.42 9.60 4.35
C TYR A 13 23.12 8.24 4.99
N THR A 14 24.05 7.30 4.86
CA THR A 14 23.88 5.91 5.32
C THR A 14 24.01 5.80 6.84
N ARG A 15 23.05 5.13 7.49
CA ARG A 15 23.28 4.53 8.81
C ARG A 15 23.79 3.12 8.58
N ALA A 16 25.03 2.85 8.98
CA ALA A 16 25.62 1.52 8.88
C ALA A 16 25.40 0.76 10.19
N GLU A 17 25.10 -0.53 10.05
CA GLU A 17 25.00 -1.48 11.15
C GLU A 17 25.91 -2.66 10.82
N ALA A 18 26.75 -3.07 11.77
CA ALA A 18 27.68 -4.18 11.61
C ALA A 18 27.56 -5.10 12.83
N VAL A 19 27.33 -6.38 12.56
CA VAL A 19 27.10 -7.42 13.57
C VAL A 19 27.90 -8.66 13.18
N ASP A 20 28.44 -9.37 14.17
CA ASP A 20 29.13 -10.64 13.95
C ASP A 20 28.18 -11.67 13.33
N VAL A 21 28.66 -12.45 12.37
CA VAL A 21 27.82 -13.44 11.64
C VAL A 21 27.15 -14.49 12.54
N ASP A 22 27.68 -14.71 13.75
CA ASP A 22 27.14 -15.66 14.71
C ASP A 22 26.07 -15.07 15.64
N LYS A 23 25.91 -13.74 15.65
CA LYS A 23 25.04 -13.01 16.58
C LYS A 23 23.88 -12.33 15.86
N LEU A 24 23.12 -13.09 15.07
CA LEU A 24 21.99 -12.55 14.31
C LEU A 24 20.98 -11.79 15.20
N ASP A 25 20.81 -12.19 16.46
CA ASP A 25 19.93 -11.51 17.42
C ASP A 25 20.33 -10.07 17.76
N ASP A 26 21.60 -9.70 17.56
CA ASP A 26 22.09 -8.34 17.80
C ASP A 26 21.69 -7.37 16.66
N ILE A 27 21.21 -7.90 15.53
CA ILE A 27 20.77 -7.09 14.39
C ILE A 27 19.56 -6.24 14.81
N GLN A 28 19.69 -4.92 14.76
CA GLN A 28 18.65 -3.95 15.12
C GLN A 28 17.55 -3.87 14.06
N HIS A 29 17.90 -4.00 12.77
CA HIS A 29 16.92 -4.02 11.71
C HIS A 29 16.08 -5.31 11.73
N GLU A 30 14.92 -5.25 12.38
CA GLU A 30 14.08 -6.42 12.70
C GLU A 30 13.76 -7.31 11.49
N LEU A 31 13.41 -6.73 10.34
CA LEU A 31 13.08 -7.50 9.13
C LEU A 31 14.29 -8.26 8.56
N VAL A 32 15.48 -7.65 8.62
CA VAL A 32 16.74 -8.29 8.21
C VAL A 32 17.09 -9.40 9.19
N ARG A 33 17.02 -9.11 10.50
CA ARG A 33 17.24 -10.08 11.56
C ARG A 33 16.37 -11.32 11.36
N GLU A 34 15.06 -11.14 11.24
CA GLU A 34 14.13 -12.27 11.15
C GLU A 34 14.28 -13.06 9.84
N ALA A 35 14.58 -12.39 8.72
CA ALA A 35 14.87 -13.04 7.45
C ALA A 35 16.17 -13.87 7.49
N LEU A 36 17.27 -13.31 8.04
CA LEU A 36 18.53 -14.03 8.16
C LEU A 36 18.44 -15.19 9.15
N LYS A 37 17.70 -15.02 10.26
CA LYS A 37 17.41 -16.10 11.21
C LYS A 37 16.59 -17.22 10.59
N TRP A 38 15.64 -16.90 9.70
CA TRP A 38 14.89 -17.93 8.98
C TRP A 38 15.85 -18.78 8.13
N LEU A 39 16.73 -18.15 7.36
CA LEU A 39 17.68 -18.88 6.50
C LEU A 39 18.90 -19.47 7.24
N ASP A 40 19.04 -19.21 8.54
CA ASP A 40 20.27 -19.45 9.33
C ASP A 40 21.54 -18.99 8.58
N TYR A 41 21.48 -17.79 7.99
CA TYR A 41 22.55 -17.30 7.13
C TYR A 41 23.69 -16.68 7.95
N ARG A 42 24.83 -17.38 8.05
CA ARG A 42 26.00 -17.02 8.89
C ARG A 42 27.26 -16.67 8.10
N ARG A 43 27.12 -16.01 6.95
CA ARG A 43 28.25 -15.57 6.12
C ARG A 43 28.28 -14.05 6.02
N PRO A 44 29.44 -13.42 5.75
CA PRO A 44 29.50 -11.98 5.52
C PRO A 44 28.62 -11.57 4.34
N ILE A 45 27.74 -10.59 4.55
CA ILE A 45 26.92 -9.95 3.53
C ILE A 45 26.76 -8.46 3.85
N GLU A 46 26.63 -7.66 2.80
CA GLU A 46 26.19 -6.27 2.90
C GLU A 46 24.80 -6.16 2.27
N ILE A 47 23.84 -5.62 3.02
CA ILE A 47 22.48 -5.36 2.54
C ILE A 47 22.29 -3.85 2.49
N SER A 48 21.98 -3.33 1.31
CA SER A 48 21.65 -1.93 1.09
C SER A 48 20.29 -1.82 0.41
N SER A 49 19.52 -0.80 0.78
CA SER A 49 18.17 -0.58 0.25
C SER A 49 17.93 0.88 -0.07
N MET A 50 17.28 1.11 -1.19
CA MET A 50 16.85 2.44 -1.63
C MET A 50 15.36 2.39 -1.92
N ALA A 51 14.64 3.44 -1.52
CA ALA A 51 13.22 3.59 -1.74
C ALA A 51 12.92 5.01 -2.24
N ASP A 52 11.97 5.13 -3.17
CA ASP A 52 11.55 6.39 -3.76
C ASP A 52 10.74 7.26 -2.79
N LEU A 53 9.98 6.63 -1.89
CA LEU A 53 9.18 7.29 -0.88
C LEU A 53 9.78 7.08 0.52
N SER A 54 9.57 8.03 1.42
CA SER A 54 9.93 7.87 2.83
C SER A 54 9.05 6.81 3.52
N ALA A 55 9.55 6.24 4.61
CA ALA A 55 8.76 5.38 5.47
C ALA A 55 7.50 6.11 5.98
N GLY A 56 6.42 5.36 6.26
CA GLY A 56 5.19 5.90 6.84
C GLY A 56 4.26 6.63 5.86
N THR A 57 4.48 6.52 4.55
CA THR A 57 3.64 7.17 3.52
C THR A 57 2.31 6.45 3.23
N GLY A 58 2.08 5.28 3.83
CA GLY A 58 0.86 4.51 3.61
C GLY A 58 0.79 3.76 2.27
N MET A 59 1.93 3.62 1.59
CA MET A 59 2.06 3.02 0.25
C MET A 59 2.71 1.62 0.26
N GLY A 60 2.66 0.91 1.38
CA GLY A 60 3.23 -0.46 1.49
C GLY A 60 4.76 -0.56 1.44
N SER A 61 5.50 0.53 1.68
CA SER A 61 6.96 0.56 1.47
C SER A 61 7.75 -0.41 2.36
N SER A 62 7.30 -0.69 3.58
CA SER A 62 7.93 -1.70 4.46
C SER A 62 7.77 -3.11 3.87
N SER A 63 6.55 -3.46 3.48
CA SER A 63 6.24 -4.77 2.93
C SER A 63 6.93 -4.97 1.57
N SER A 64 7.01 -3.94 0.73
CA SER A 64 7.82 -4.00 -0.51
C SER A 64 9.30 -4.20 -0.23
N TYR A 65 9.86 -3.58 0.83
CA TYR A 65 11.22 -3.83 1.27
C TYR A 65 11.40 -5.29 1.69
N THR A 66 10.48 -5.83 2.49
CA THR A 66 10.53 -7.23 2.95
C THR A 66 10.48 -8.20 1.78
N VAL A 67 9.58 -8.00 0.81
CA VAL A 67 9.47 -8.81 -0.40
C VAL A 67 10.76 -8.76 -1.22
N GLY A 68 11.33 -7.56 -1.44
CA GLY A 68 12.58 -7.39 -2.16
C GLY A 68 13.79 -8.02 -1.46
N LEU A 69 13.91 -7.82 -0.14
CA LEU A 69 14.91 -8.46 0.70
C LEU A 69 14.80 -9.97 0.60
N TRP A 70 13.60 -10.53 0.77
CA TRP A 70 13.38 -11.96 0.77
C TRP A 70 13.66 -12.58 -0.60
N LYS A 71 13.25 -11.92 -1.69
CA LYS A 71 13.58 -12.35 -3.06
C LYS A 71 15.09 -12.38 -3.28
N GLY A 72 15.81 -11.34 -2.84
CA GLY A 72 17.27 -11.25 -2.95
C GLY A 72 17.98 -12.33 -2.15
N LEU A 73 17.58 -12.56 -0.89
CA LEU A 73 18.17 -13.58 -0.03
C LEU A 73 17.93 -15.01 -0.56
N ASN A 74 16.71 -15.32 -1.02
CA ASN A 74 16.42 -16.63 -1.63
C ASN A 74 17.25 -16.85 -2.90
N THR A 75 17.43 -15.80 -3.71
CA THR A 75 18.30 -15.85 -4.90
C THR A 75 19.76 -16.11 -4.51
N LEU A 76 20.26 -15.42 -3.48
CA LEU A 76 21.63 -15.58 -2.96
C LEU A 76 21.90 -17.01 -2.49
N VAL A 77 20.95 -17.65 -1.80
CA VAL A 77 21.08 -19.02 -1.31
C VAL A 77 20.62 -20.08 -2.32
N ARG A 78 20.26 -19.67 -3.54
CA ARG A 78 19.76 -20.54 -4.63
C ARG A 78 18.52 -21.36 -4.23
N ARG A 79 17.64 -20.77 -3.43
CA ARG A 79 16.34 -21.33 -3.08
C ARG A 79 15.29 -20.80 -4.05
N GLU A 80 14.78 -21.66 -4.91
CA GLU A 80 13.71 -21.31 -5.83
C GLU A 80 12.37 -21.29 -5.10
N ILE A 81 11.70 -20.14 -5.15
CA ILE A 81 10.36 -19.93 -4.58
C ILE A 81 9.45 -19.30 -5.64
N SER A 82 8.20 -19.75 -5.67
CA SER A 82 7.14 -19.15 -6.48
C SER A 82 6.77 -17.76 -5.97
N THR A 83 6.08 -16.96 -6.79
CA THR A 83 5.57 -15.64 -6.37
C THR A 83 4.61 -15.73 -5.18
N GLN A 84 3.76 -16.77 -5.16
CA GLN A 84 2.88 -17.05 -4.02
C GLN A 84 3.67 -17.31 -2.74
N GLN A 85 4.70 -18.16 -2.80
CA GLN A 85 5.56 -18.44 -1.64
C GLN A 85 6.35 -17.20 -1.21
N LEU A 86 6.83 -16.38 -2.16
CA LEU A 86 7.49 -15.12 -1.86
C LEU A 86 6.60 -14.19 -1.03
N ALA A 87 5.34 -14.03 -1.44
CA ALA A 87 4.37 -13.19 -0.74
C ALA A 87 4.05 -13.74 0.66
N GLU A 88 3.75 -15.04 0.76
CA GLU A 88 3.38 -15.66 2.03
C GLU A 88 4.54 -15.66 3.04
N GLU A 89 5.77 -15.96 2.59
CA GLU A 89 6.93 -15.93 3.47
C GLU A 89 7.30 -14.51 3.88
N ALA A 90 7.12 -13.51 3.01
CA ALA A 90 7.26 -12.11 3.39
C ALA A 90 6.21 -11.68 4.44
N CYS A 91 4.97 -12.17 4.33
CA CYS A 91 3.95 -11.98 5.37
C CYS A 91 4.40 -12.61 6.69
N SER A 92 4.91 -13.85 6.68
CA SER A 92 5.38 -14.50 7.91
C SER A 92 6.59 -13.78 8.54
N ILE A 93 7.50 -13.20 7.75
CA ILE A 93 8.61 -12.38 8.28
C ILE A 93 8.05 -11.17 9.04
N GLU A 94 7.12 -10.43 8.46
CA GLU A 94 6.59 -9.20 9.08
C GLU A 94 5.59 -9.47 10.22
N ILE A 95 4.61 -10.36 9.99
CA ILE A 95 3.48 -10.59 10.89
C ILE A 95 3.87 -11.55 12.01
N ASP A 96 4.36 -12.74 11.66
CA ASP A 96 4.56 -13.83 12.63
C ASP A 96 5.88 -13.67 13.39
N ARG A 97 6.97 -13.36 12.67
CA ARG A 97 8.32 -13.31 13.26
C ARG A 97 8.64 -11.94 13.85
N ALA A 98 8.35 -10.86 13.13
CA ALA A 98 8.57 -9.50 13.62
C ALA A 98 7.38 -8.94 14.43
N GLY A 99 6.25 -9.66 14.49
CA GLY A 99 5.10 -9.30 15.33
C GLY A 99 4.39 -8.02 14.90
N LYS A 100 4.46 -7.64 13.62
CA LYS A 100 3.86 -6.39 13.12
C LYS A 100 2.34 -6.56 12.95
N PRO A 101 1.51 -5.64 13.49
CA PRO A 101 0.05 -5.72 13.39
C PRO A 101 -0.45 -5.18 12.04
N ILE A 102 -0.11 -5.86 10.95
CA ILE A 102 -0.44 -5.45 9.57
C ILE A 102 -1.17 -6.56 8.81
N GLY A 103 -1.83 -6.19 7.71
CA GLY A 103 -2.48 -7.14 6.81
C GLY A 103 -1.51 -7.77 5.80
N LYS A 104 -2.04 -8.68 4.96
CA LYS A 104 -1.28 -9.39 3.92
C LYS A 104 -1.21 -8.68 2.56
N GLN A 105 -2.09 -7.69 2.32
CA GLN A 105 -2.29 -7.11 0.98
C GLN A 105 -1.02 -6.48 0.38
N ASP A 106 -0.18 -5.85 1.20
CA ASP A 106 0.96 -5.05 0.71
C ASP A 106 2.09 -5.97 0.19
N GLN A 107 2.37 -7.08 0.87
CA GLN A 107 3.38 -8.07 0.44
C GLN A 107 2.93 -8.77 -0.84
N TYR A 108 1.65 -9.12 -0.93
CA TYR A 108 1.07 -9.73 -2.11
C TYR A 108 1.10 -8.77 -3.31
N ALA A 109 0.70 -7.51 -3.13
CA ALA A 109 0.77 -6.50 -4.18
C ALA A 109 2.23 -6.28 -4.66
N ALA A 110 3.19 -6.21 -3.73
CA ALA A 110 4.60 -6.04 -4.07
C ALA A 110 5.23 -7.26 -4.76
N ALA A 111 4.77 -8.48 -4.42
CA ALA A 111 5.26 -9.72 -5.02
C ALA A 111 4.71 -9.93 -6.44
N PHE A 112 3.39 -9.78 -6.61
CA PHE A 112 2.70 -10.08 -7.86
C PHE A 112 2.76 -8.93 -8.88
N GLY A 113 2.65 -7.68 -8.42
CA GLY A 113 2.42 -6.53 -9.29
C GLY A 113 1.04 -6.56 -9.95
N GLY A 114 0.76 -5.52 -10.75
CA GLY A 114 -0.47 -5.35 -11.49
C GLY A 114 -1.67 -4.99 -10.63
N ILE A 115 -2.86 -5.19 -11.20
CA ILE A 115 -4.14 -5.05 -10.51
C ILE A 115 -4.68 -6.46 -10.25
N VAL A 116 -4.74 -6.83 -8.97
CA VAL A 116 -5.10 -8.18 -8.54
C VAL A 116 -6.26 -8.14 -7.55
N GLN A 117 -7.08 -9.19 -7.58
CA GLN A 117 -8.04 -9.50 -6.54
C GLN A 117 -7.43 -10.54 -5.59
N MET A 118 -7.61 -10.33 -4.30
CA MET A 118 -7.10 -11.22 -3.25
C MET A 118 -8.25 -11.75 -2.41
N ASN A 119 -8.45 -13.06 -2.44
CA ASN A 119 -9.42 -13.75 -1.61
C ASN A 119 -8.69 -14.36 -0.41
N ILE A 120 -8.92 -13.80 0.78
CA ILE A 120 -8.33 -14.29 2.02
C ILE A 120 -9.38 -15.13 2.75
N ASP A 121 -9.10 -16.42 2.92
CA ASP A 121 -9.99 -17.33 3.65
C ASP A 121 -9.85 -17.18 5.17
N THR A 122 -10.67 -17.92 5.91
CA THR A 122 -10.68 -17.87 7.38
C THR A 122 -9.42 -18.47 8.03
N GLU A 123 -8.67 -19.29 7.30
CA GLU A 123 -7.37 -19.83 7.72
C GLU A 123 -6.22 -18.87 7.38
N GLY A 124 -6.53 -17.79 6.66
CA GLY A 124 -5.58 -16.78 6.23
C GLY A 124 -4.87 -17.12 4.93
N LYS A 125 -5.23 -18.21 4.24
CA LYS A 125 -4.70 -18.50 2.91
C LYS A 125 -5.21 -17.44 1.94
N VAL A 126 -4.32 -16.95 1.07
CA VAL A 126 -4.63 -15.94 0.08
C VAL A 126 -4.60 -16.56 -1.31
N ASP A 127 -5.74 -16.56 -1.99
CA ASP A 127 -5.82 -16.86 -3.42
C ASP A 127 -5.80 -15.53 -4.19
N VAL A 128 -4.90 -15.43 -5.18
CA VAL A 128 -4.61 -14.19 -5.92
C VAL A 128 -4.94 -14.40 -7.38
N GLU A 129 -5.74 -13.51 -7.94
CA GLU A 129 -6.17 -13.55 -9.33
C GLU A 129 -5.92 -12.18 -9.98
N PRO A 130 -5.15 -12.10 -11.09
CA PRO A 130 -5.09 -10.89 -11.89
C PRO A 130 -6.47 -10.57 -12.47
N LEU A 131 -6.89 -9.30 -12.41
CA LEU A 131 -8.14 -8.89 -13.04
C LEU A 131 -8.01 -8.88 -14.56
N GLY A 132 -9.01 -9.42 -15.25
CA GLY A 132 -9.06 -9.53 -16.72
C GLY A 132 -9.40 -8.20 -17.42
N LEU A 133 -8.64 -7.14 -17.14
CA LEU A 133 -8.94 -5.80 -17.64
C LEU A 133 -8.47 -5.61 -19.08
N ASP A 134 -9.32 -5.02 -19.92
CA ASP A 134 -8.91 -4.58 -21.25
C ASP A 134 -8.02 -3.32 -21.20
N HIS A 135 -7.33 -3.05 -22.30
CA HIS A 135 -6.39 -1.93 -22.39
C HIS A 135 -7.09 -0.57 -22.24
N GLU A 136 -8.31 -0.44 -22.76
CA GLU A 136 -9.09 0.81 -22.69
C GLU A 136 -9.48 1.14 -21.25
N THR A 137 -9.88 0.14 -20.47
CA THR A 137 -10.20 0.26 -19.05
C THR A 137 -8.97 0.66 -18.25
N ILE A 138 -7.81 0.06 -18.52
CA ILE A 138 -6.55 0.43 -17.85
C ILE A 138 -6.23 1.90 -18.13
N LEU A 139 -6.33 2.35 -19.39
CA LEU A 139 -6.09 3.74 -19.76
C LEU A 139 -7.11 4.71 -19.14
N ASP A 140 -8.39 4.36 -19.12
CA ASP A 140 -9.41 5.19 -18.49
C ASP A 140 -9.20 5.27 -16.97
N LEU A 141 -8.83 4.15 -16.32
CA LEU A 141 -8.51 4.10 -14.90
C LEU A 141 -7.28 4.97 -14.56
N GLU A 142 -6.18 4.86 -15.32
CA GLU A 142 -5.00 5.73 -15.15
C GLU A 142 -5.33 7.20 -15.40
N HIS A 143 -6.19 7.49 -16.39
CA HIS A 143 -6.62 8.85 -16.70
C HIS A 143 -7.58 9.42 -15.65
N ARG A 144 -8.37 8.60 -14.96
CA ARG A 144 -9.38 9.09 -14.01
C ARG A 144 -8.92 9.04 -12.57
N LEU A 145 -7.98 8.17 -12.23
CA LEU A 145 -7.35 8.18 -10.93
C LEU A 145 -6.35 9.33 -10.80
N MET A 146 -6.42 10.01 -9.67
CA MET A 146 -5.62 11.18 -9.35
C MET A 146 -5.14 11.08 -7.91
N MET A 147 -3.81 11.11 -7.73
CA MET A 147 -3.19 11.04 -6.41
C MET A 147 -2.70 12.42 -6.00
N PHE A 148 -2.99 12.80 -4.76
CA PHE A 148 -2.65 14.10 -4.21
C PHE A 148 -1.93 13.95 -2.87
N TYR A 149 -0.74 14.53 -2.76
CA TYR A 149 -0.01 14.58 -1.52
C TYR A 149 -0.56 15.69 -0.62
N THR A 150 -0.87 15.33 0.63
CA THR A 150 -1.47 16.22 1.64
C THR A 150 -0.48 17.11 2.37
N ASN A 151 0.84 16.91 2.18
CA ASN A 151 1.91 17.49 2.99
C ASN A 151 1.88 17.12 4.49
N ILE A 152 0.92 16.30 4.93
CA ILE A 152 0.83 15.82 6.31
C ILE A 152 1.64 14.52 6.42
N GLN A 153 2.73 14.55 7.20
CA GLN A 153 3.46 13.35 7.60
C GLN A 153 3.07 12.98 9.04
N ARG A 154 2.43 11.83 9.22
CA ARG A 154 2.26 11.20 10.53
C ARG A 154 2.83 9.79 10.47
N ASP A 155 3.38 9.32 11.58
CA ASP A 155 3.93 7.96 11.66
C ASP A 155 2.78 6.93 11.59
N ALA A 156 2.76 6.14 10.51
CA ALA A 156 1.75 5.11 10.28
C ALA A 156 1.70 4.06 11.42
N ASN A 157 2.83 3.80 12.09
CA ASN A 157 2.89 2.86 13.20
C ASN A 157 2.16 3.37 14.45
N VAL A 158 2.18 4.69 14.69
CA VAL A 158 1.40 5.30 15.78
C VAL A 158 -0.10 5.13 15.49
N ILE A 159 -0.52 5.30 14.24
CA ILE A 159 -1.92 5.14 13.85
C ILE A 159 -2.35 3.67 13.95
N LEU A 160 -1.57 2.73 13.41
CA LEU A 160 -1.85 1.27 13.45
C LEU A 160 -1.84 0.72 14.89
N SER A 161 -0.88 1.10 15.73
CA SER A 161 -0.85 0.66 17.13
C SER A 161 -2.01 1.23 17.97
N GLU A 162 -2.53 2.40 17.60
CA GLU A 162 -3.72 3.00 18.20
C GLU A 162 -5.05 2.47 17.62
N GLN A 163 -5.06 1.90 16.41
CA GLN A 163 -6.25 1.28 15.78
C GLN A 163 -6.77 0.09 16.58
N GLY A 164 -5.89 -0.66 17.24
CA GLY A 164 -6.26 -1.84 18.02
C GLY A 164 -7.13 -1.60 19.26
N LYS A 165 -7.50 -0.35 19.59
CA LYS A 165 -8.18 -0.04 20.87
C LYS A 165 -9.37 0.92 20.82
N LYS A 166 -9.75 1.50 19.68
CA LYS A 166 -10.92 2.41 19.60
C LYS A 166 -11.69 2.23 18.29
N VAL A 167 -12.50 1.18 18.24
CA VAL A 167 -13.65 1.13 17.33
C VAL A 167 -14.60 2.26 17.74
N ALA A 168 -14.99 3.11 16.80
CA ALA A 168 -15.84 4.27 17.08
C ALA A 168 -17.29 3.89 17.41
N VAL A 169 -17.65 2.63 17.12
CA VAL A 169 -19.00 2.07 17.13
C VAL A 169 -18.99 0.73 17.86
N ASP A 170 -20.17 0.18 18.13
CA ASP A 170 -20.32 -1.16 18.67
C ASP A 170 -19.84 -2.25 17.68
N GLU A 171 -19.65 -3.46 18.21
CA GLU A 171 -19.09 -4.60 17.48
C GLU A 171 -19.98 -5.04 16.30
N GLU A 172 -21.30 -4.93 16.41
CA GLU A 172 -22.25 -5.30 15.35
C GLU A 172 -22.12 -4.33 14.17
N THR A 173 -22.11 -3.01 14.45
CA THR A 173 -21.90 -1.99 13.42
C THR A 173 -20.52 -2.12 12.76
N ALA A 174 -19.47 -2.39 13.54
CA ALA A 174 -18.13 -2.60 13.00
C ALA A 174 -18.07 -3.82 12.07
N THR A 175 -18.64 -4.94 12.51
CA THR A 175 -18.71 -6.19 11.73
C THR A 175 -19.50 -6.01 10.44
N GLY A 176 -20.66 -5.35 10.51
CA GLY A 176 -21.46 -5.00 9.33
C GLY A 176 -20.67 -4.15 8.33
N SER A 177 -19.95 -3.14 8.82
CA SER A 177 -19.08 -2.30 7.97
C SER A 177 -17.97 -3.12 7.30
N MET A 178 -17.35 -4.06 8.03
CA MET A 178 -16.31 -4.95 7.47
C MET A 178 -16.88 -5.89 6.40
N HIS A 179 -18.08 -6.42 6.57
CA HIS A 179 -18.77 -7.21 5.54
C HIS A 179 -19.05 -6.38 4.29
N THR A 180 -19.49 -5.13 4.45
CA THR A 180 -19.68 -4.21 3.32
C THR A 180 -18.35 -3.94 2.60
N ILE A 181 -17.27 -3.66 3.34
CA ILE A 181 -15.94 -3.44 2.75
C ILE A 181 -15.47 -4.67 1.96
N LYS A 182 -15.69 -5.88 2.48
CA LYS A 182 -15.40 -7.13 1.76
C LYS A 182 -16.20 -7.22 0.46
N GLN A 183 -17.49 -6.94 0.51
CA GLN A 183 -18.37 -6.99 -0.66
C GLN A 183 -17.95 -5.97 -1.74
N ILE A 184 -17.56 -4.76 -1.33
CA ILE A 184 -17.03 -3.74 -2.25
C ILE A 184 -15.79 -4.26 -3.00
N GLY A 185 -14.94 -5.08 -2.35
CA GLY A 185 -13.77 -5.67 -3.01
C GLY A 185 -14.15 -6.54 -4.23
N VAL A 186 -15.24 -7.28 -4.13
CA VAL A 186 -15.79 -8.09 -5.23
C VAL A 186 -16.41 -7.20 -6.31
N GLU A 187 -17.25 -6.25 -5.91
CA GLU A 187 -17.93 -5.33 -6.83
C GLU A 187 -16.95 -4.45 -7.61
N VAL A 188 -15.79 -4.12 -7.02
CA VAL A 188 -14.71 -3.40 -7.71
C VAL A 188 -14.11 -4.25 -8.82
N GLY A 189 -13.88 -5.54 -8.58
CA GLY A 189 -13.41 -6.47 -9.61
C GLY A 189 -14.38 -6.53 -10.78
N GLU A 190 -15.66 -6.80 -10.48
CA GLU A 190 -16.73 -6.87 -11.48
C GLU A 190 -16.89 -5.57 -12.27
N ALA A 191 -16.85 -4.41 -11.60
CA ALA A 191 -16.98 -3.10 -12.25
C ALA A 191 -15.81 -2.83 -13.21
N LEU A 192 -14.58 -3.13 -12.80
CA LEU A 192 -13.41 -2.91 -13.64
C LEU A 192 -13.37 -3.90 -14.82
N GLU A 193 -13.70 -5.18 -14.61
CA GLU A 193 -13.77 -6.15 -15.72
C GLU A 193 -14.88 -5.82 -16.73
N ALA A 194 -15.94 -5.13 -16.30
CA ALA A 194 -16.97 -4.60 -17.18
C ALA A 194 -16.62 -3.24 -17.84
N GLY A 195 -15.43 -2.68 -17.55
CA GLY A 195 -15.00 -1.36 -18.03
C GLY A 195 -15.72 -0.16 -17.39
N ASP A 196 -16.49 -0.37 -16.31
CA ASP A 196 -17.20 0.72 -15.62
C ASP A 196 -16.33 1.36 -14.52
N VAL A 197 -15.36 2.16 -14.97
CA VAL A 197 -14.51 2.97 -14.07
C VAL A 197 -15.34 3.97 -13.25
N SER A 198 -16.55 4.34 -13.70
CA SER A 198 -17.44 5.20 -12.91
C SER A 198 -18.04 4.47 -11.72
N ALA A 199 -18.42 3.21 -11.87
CA ALA A 199 -18.84 2.34 -10.77
C ALA A 199 -17.71 2.15 -9.77
N PHE A 200 -16.49 1.84 -10.24
CA PHE A 200 -15.31 1.82 -9.39
C PHE A 200 -15.15 3.10 -8.57
N GLY A 201 -15.27 4.27 -9.19
CA GLY A 201 -15.19 5.56 -8.50
C GLY A 201 -16.25 5.74 -7.41
N ARG A 202 -17.50 5.31 -7.64
CA ARG A 202 -18.57 5.34 -6.62
C ARG A 202 -18.33 4.34 -5.49
N LEU A 203 -17.87 3.13 -5.83
CA LEU A 203 -17.49 2.11 -4.85
C LEU A 203 -16.34 2.58 -3.95
N LEU A 204 -15.38 3.32 -4.51
CA LEU A 204 -14.30 3.95 -3.77
C LEU A 204 -14.83 4.94 -2.71
N HIS A 205 -15.85 5.75 -3.05
CA HIS A 205 -16.53 6.62 -2.10
C HIS A 205 -17.19 5.83 -0.97
N THR A 206 -17.99 4.81 -1.32
CA THR A 206 -18.68 3.97 -0.34
C THR A 206 -17.69 3.31 0.62
N HIS A 207 -16.60 2.75 0.09
CA HIS A 207 -15.53 2.15 0.88
C HIS A 207 -14.93 3.17 1.87
N TRP A 208 -14.67 4.39 1.43
CA TRP A 208 -14.12 5.43 2.31
C TRP A 208 -15.09 5.83 3.42
N SER A 209 -16.37 5.98 3.10
CA SER A 209 -17.42 6.26 4.08
C SER A 209 -17.54 5.17 5.14
N GLU A 210 -17.50 3.90 4.75
CA GLU A 210 -17.48 2.75 5.67
C GLU A 210 -16.22 2.77 6.56
N LYS A 211 -15.04 3.06 5.98
CA LYS A 211 -13.79 3.14 6.75
C LYS A 211 -13.82 4.27 7.79
N LYS A 212 -14.40 5.43 7.45
CA LYS A 212 -14.59 6.54 8.39
C LYS A 212 -15.58 6.18 9.51
N ARG A 213 -16.59 5.34 9.25
CA ARG A 213 -17.55 4.89 10.27
C ARG A 213 -16.89 4.01 11.35
N ILE A 214 -15.97 3.13 10.95
CA ILE A 214 -15.33 2.18 11.88
C ILE A 214 -14.30 2.88 12.80
N SER A 215 -13.62 3.93 12.32
CA SER A 215 -12.54 4.59 13.07
C SER A 215 -12.55 6.12 12.92
N THR A 216 -12.65 6.80 14.07
CA THR A 216 -12.61 8.28 14.17
C THR A 216 -11.23 8.87 13.90
N LYS A 217 -10.17 8.05 13.77
CA LYS A 217 -8.80 8.51 13.49
C LYS A 217 -8.42 8.44 12.01
N MET A 218 -9.35 8.01 11.15
CA MET A 218 -9.07 7.85 9.72
C MET A 218 -8.91 9.18 8.98
N SER A 219 -9.62 10.21 9.44
CA SER A 219 -9.65 11.54 8.84
C SER A 219 -9.50 12.60 9.93
N ASP A 220 -9.28 13.83 9.50
CA ASP A 220 -9.39 15.02 10.34
C ASP A 220 -10.10 16.13 9.56
N PRO A 221 -10.53 17.24 10.20
CA PRO A 221 -11.34 18.26 9.52
C PRO A 221 -10.69 18.84 8.26
N GLN A 222 -9.35 18.84 8.18
CA GLN A 222 -8.65 19.32 6.98
C GLN A 222 -8.77 18.30 5.85
N ILE A 223 -8.57 17.01 6.14
CA ILE A 223 -8.72 15.91 5.18
C ILE A 223 -10.17 15.82 4.68
N ASP A 224 -11.15 15.92 5.59
CA ASP A 224 -12.57 15.91 5.23
C ASP A 224 -12.93 17.13 4.36
N GLY A 225 -12.38 18.31 4.66
CA GLY A 225 -12.58 19.51 3.84
C GLY A 225 -12.06 19.36 2.40
N TRP A 226 -10.87 18.76 2.21
CA TRP A 226 -10.36 18.45 0.87
C TRP A 226 -11.20 17.39 0.16
N TYR A 227 -11.67 16.38 0.90
CA TYR A 227 -12.53 15.34 0.36
C TYR A 227 -13.84 15.92 -0.16
N ASP A 228 -14.52 16.73 0.64
CA ASP A 228 -15.78 17.36 0.27
C ASP A 228 -15.60 18.32 -0.91
N LEU A 229 -14.50 19.09 -0.91
CA LEU A 229 -14.14 19.94 -2.04
C LEU A 229 -13.98 19.13 -3.33
N ALA A 230 -13.31 17.97 -3.27
CA ALA A 230 -13.14 17.09 -4.42
C ALA A 230 -14.48 16.56 -4.94
N MET A 231 -15.34 16.08 -4.04
CA MET A 231 -16.67 15.56 -4.38
C MET A 231 -17.54 16.63 -5.07
N GLN A 232 -17.51 17.87 -4.57
CA GLN A 232 -18.23 19.01 -5.16
C GLN A 232 -17.69 19.44 -6.52
N ASN A 233 -16.44 19.10 -6.85
CA ASN A 233 -15.75 19.52 -8.06
C ASN A 233 -15.47 18.37 -9.04
N GLY A 234 -16.25 17.29 -8.94
CA GLY A 234 -16.29 16.25 -9.97
C GLY A 234 -15.47 14.99 -9.67
N ALA A 235 -15.12 14.73 -8.41
CA ALA A 235 -14.76 13.39 -7.97
C ALA A 235 -16.02 12.51 -7.86
N LEU A 236 -15.95 11.27 -8.35
CA LEU A 236 -16.96 10.23 -8.08
C LEU A 236 -16.78 9.59 -6.70
N GLY A 237 -15.54 9.58 -6.24
CA GLY A 237 -15.15 9.07 -4.94
C GLY A 237 -13.65 9.19 -4.73
N GLY A 238 -13.22 8.87 -3.53
CA GLY A 238 -11.81 8.85 -3.18
C GLY A 238 -11.58 8.17 -1.85
N LYS A 239 -10.32 8.11 -1.44
CA LYS A 239 -9.94 7.66 -0.10
C LYS A 239 -8.59 8.23 0.28
N LEU A 240 -8.36 8.30 1.59
CA LEU A 240 -6.99 8.41 2.09
C LEU A 240 -6.29 7.06 1.94
N MET A 241 -5.08 7.09 1.41
CA MET A 241 -4.23 5.91 1.22
C MET A 241 -3.53 5.53 2.52
N GLY A 242 -3.34 4.23 2.72
CA GLY A 242 -2.71 3.69 3.93
C GLY A 242 -3.57 3.69 5.19
N ALA A 243 -2.89 3.77 6.34
CA ALA A 243 -3.46 3.55 7.67
C ALA A 243 -4.27 4.74 8.22
N GLY A 244 -4.18 5.94 7.64
CA GLY A 244 -4.90 7.12 8.12
C GLY A 244 -4.00 8.34 8.38
N GLY A 245 -4.60 9.50 8.65
CA GLY A 245 -3.94 10.66 9.29
C GLY A 245 -2.92 11.48 8.47
N GLY A 246 -2.77 11.23 7.17
CA GLY A 246 -1.90 12.01 6.28
C GLY A 246 -1.49 11.23 5.03
N GLY A 247 -0.45 11.68 4.34
CA GLY A 247 0.07 11.02 3.14
C GLY A 247 -0.69 11.41 1.88
N PHE A 248 -1.39 10.47 1.26
CA PHE A 248 -1.99 10.63 -0.06
C PHE A 248 -3.50 10.50 -0.05
N LEU A 249 -4.18 11.44 -0.72
CA LEU A 249 -5.56 11.28 -1.14
C LEU A 249 -5.59 10.75 -2.57
N LEU A 250 -6.35 9.70 -2.81
CA LEU A 250 -6.62 9.17 -4.13
C LEU A 250 -8.07 9.49 -4.48
N PHE A 251 -8.32 10.11 -5.64
CA PHE A 251 -9.65 10.38 -6.16
C PHE A 251 -9.84 9.76 -7.54
N CYS A 252 -11.06 9.32 -7.82
CA CYS A 252 -11.51 8.97 -9.16
C CYS A 252 -12.34 10.12 -9.72
N ALA A 253 -11.84 10.80 -10.75
CA ALA A 253 -12.55 11.86 -11.43
C ALA A 253 -13.72 11.29 -12.26
N ALA A 254 -14.83 12.04 -12.29
CA ALA A 254 -15.86 11.85 -13.30
C ALA A 254 -15.31 12.19 -14.69
N GLU A 255 -15.93 11.64 -15.72
CA GLU A 255 -15.49 11.88 -17.09
C GLU A 255 -15.51 13.38 -17.44
N GLY A 256 -14.45 13.83 -18.09
CA GLY A 256 -14.23 15.25 -18.42
C GLY A 256 -13.92 16.17 -17.24
N LYS A 257 -13.87 15.68 -15.98
CA LYS A 257 -13.62 16.50 -14.78
C LYS A 257 -12.17 16.52 -14.31
N ARG A 258 -11.28 15.67 -14.84
CA ARG A 258 -9.88 15.54 -14.41
C ARG A 258 -9.16 16.89 -14.26
N ARG A 259 -9.21 17.76 -15.27
CA ARG A 259 -8.53 19.07 -15.26
C ARG A 259 -9.08 19.98 -14.16
N HIS A 260 -10.39 20.16 -14.13
CA HIS A 260 -11.06 21.02 -13.14
C HIS A 260 -10.79 20.55 -11.71
N LEU A 261 -10.87 19.24 -11.47
CA LEU A 261 -10.57 18.64 -10.17
C LEU A 261 -9.11 18.88 -9.77
N ARG A 262 -8.16 18.70 -10.70
CA ARG A 262 -6.73 18.98 -10.47
C ARG A 262 -6.50 20.41 -10.00
N GLU A 263 -6.95 21.37 -10.80
CA GLU A 263 -6.74 22.80 -10.56
C GLU A 263 -7.37 23.23 -9.23
N THR A 264 -8.56 22.71 -8.93
CA THR A 264 -9.26 22.98 -7.66
C THR A 264 -8.47 22.49 -6.45
N LEU A 265 -7.98 21.24 -6.49
CA LEU A 265 -7.26 20.65 -5.36
C LEU A 265 -5.84 21.21 -5.21
N GLU A 266 -5.17 21.54 -6.32
CA GLU A 266 -3.88 22.25 -6.29
C GLU A 266 -4.04 23.66 -5.69
N ALA A 267 -5.10 24.39 -6.06
CA ALA A 267 -5.42 25.68 -5.45
C ALA A 267 -5.75 25.57 -3.94
N ALA A 268 -6.25 24.41 -3.49
CA ALA A 268 -6.48 24.11 -2.08
C ALA A 268 -5.22 23.63 -1.32
N GLY A 269 -4.05 23.68 -1.95
CA GLY A 269 -2.75 23.40 -1.32
C GLY A 269 -2.30 21.93 -1.40
N LEU A 270 -3.02 21.07 -2.14
CA LEU A 270 -2.61 19.71 -2.41
C LEU A 270 -1.63 19.66 -3.59
N ARG A 271 -0.76 18.65 -3.62
CA ARG A 271 0.17 18.45 -4.75
C ARG A 271 -0.24 17.22 -5.56
N HIS A 272 -0.62 17.41 -6.82
CA HIS A 272 -0.89 16.29 -7.72
C HIS A 272 0.39 15.49 -8.00
N MET A 273 0.27 14.16 -8.01
CA MET A 273 1.34 13.24 -8.33
C MET A 273 0.90 12.30 -9.44
N ASP A 274 1.69 12.30 -10.52
CA ASP A 274 1.53 11.35 -11.62
C ASP A 274 2.01 9.97 -11.17
N PHE A 275 1.25 8.93 -11.52
CA PHE A 275 1.62 7.54 -11.33
C PHE A 275 1.08 6.70 -12.49
N ARG A 276 1.60 5.49 -12.60
CA ARG A 276 1.13 4.45 -13.53
C ARG A 276 1.10 3.11 -12.81
N PHE A 277 0.35 2.16 -13.34
CA PHE A 277 0.38 0.81 -12.81
C PHE A 277 1.69 0.12 -13.19
N ASP A 278 2.28 -0.58 -12.22
CA ASP A 278 3.42 -1.48 -12.41
C ASP A 278 2.88 -2.91 -12.45
N TRP A 279 3.20 -3.65 -13.52
CA TRP A 279 2.68 -4.99 -13.80
C TRP A 279 3.65 -6.12 -13.42
N GLU A 280 4.86 -5.78 -12.96
CA GLU A 280 5.99 -6.69 -12.97
C GLU A 280 6.29 -7.31 -11.60
N GLY A 281 5.81 -6.70 -10.52
CA GLY A 281 6.03 -7.16 -9.16
C GLY A 281 7.52 -7.18 -8.78
N SER A 282 7.90 -8.07 -7.86
CA SER A 282 9.28 -8.14 -7.36
C SER A 282 10.19 -8.90 -8.31
N LYS A 283 11.32 -8.28 -8.68
CA LYS A 283 12.28 -8.83 -9.65
C LYS A 283 13.73 -8.77 -9.18
N VAL A 284 14.51 -9.73 -9.66
CA VAL A 284 15.97 -9.73 -9.58
C VAL A 284 16.51 -9.23 -10.91
N LEU A 285 17.29 -8.14 -10.88
CA LEU A 285 17.87 -7.57 -12.10
C LEU A 285 19.16 -8.27 -12.51
N VAL A 286 20.02 -8.61 -11.54
CA VAL A 286 21.30 -9.27 -11.79
C VAL A 286 21.61 -10.24 -10.66
N ASN A 287 22.12 -11.42 -11.02
CA ASN A 287 22.66 -12.42 -10.11
C ASN A 287 23.99 -12.90 -10.72
N PHE A 288 25.09 -12.71 -10.00
CA PHE A 288 26.46 -13.01 -10.49
C PHE A 288 26.97 -14.35 -9.97
#